data_AF-A0A6M1MQ12-F1
#
_entry.id   AF-A0A6M1MQ12-F1
#
_cell.length_a   1.000
_cell.length_b   1.000
_cell.length_c   1.000
_cell.angle_alpha   90.00
_cell.angle_beta   90.00
_cell.angle_gamma   90.00
#
_symmetry.space_group_name_H-M   'P 1'
#
loop_
_entity.id
_entity.type
_entity.pdbx_description
1 polymer ?
#
loop_
_entity_poly.entity_id
_entity_poly.type
_entity_poly.pdbx_seq_one_letter_code
_entity_poly.pdbx_strand_id
1 'polypeptide(L)'
;SGAARHAERRAILATIEAEELAQAEAAAARADAEAERARLLAIWRVGRDRDRGIQALRMGLTAPITARAVEALLPGLEPDQSGGFAVDPVPGSASFGTDAAGAERERVRRILALPEARDRMSAAAALALEGNGDLTASMLAPLLASLPVEGPKPSGAEILAARATGFVEFGSDAHPRETAKEAVAEGWRKAIAQANASLGPGAVKDGTGAASGPVVLDLAGPGDPAFGSKADLDRALSDARARAGVERT
;
A
#
# COMPACT_ATOMS: atom_id res chain seq x y z
N SER A 1 28.01 -54.29 -26.03
CA SER A 1 27.94 -55.00 -24.74
C SER A 1 26.82 -54.42 -23.88
N GLY A 2 26.27 -55.16 -22.91
CA GLY A 2 25.25 -54.64 -21.98
C GLY A 2 25.84 -53.65 -20.95
N ALA A 3 27.07 -53.89 -20.49
CA ALA A 3 27.75 -53.07 -19.50
C ALA A 3 27.96 -51.61 -19.94
N ALA A 4 28.29 -51.37 -21.23
CA ALA A 4 28.44 -50.01 -21.77
C ALA A 4 27.11 -49.25 -21.74
N ARG A 5 26.01 -49.90 -22.14
CA ARG A 5 24.66 -49.33 -22.11
C ARG A 5 24.16 -49.06 -20.67
N HIS A 6 24.53 -49.90 -19.71
CA HIS A 6 24.23 -49.65 -18.28
C HIS A 6 25.05 -48.49 -17.71
N ALA A 7 26.31 -48.33 -18.11
CA ALA A 7 27.14 -47.20 -17.69
C ALA A 7 26.61 -45.87 -18.26
N GLU A 8 26.26 -45.87 -19.55
CA GLU A 8 25.64 -44.73 -20.24
C GLU A 8 24.30 -44.34 -19.61
N ARG A 9 23.43 -45.31 -19.32
CA ARG A 9 22.15 -45.07 -18.63
C ARG A 9 22.36 -44.45 -17.23
N ARG A 10 23.37 -44.88 -16.47
CA ARG A 10 23.69 -44.29 -15.16
C ARG A 10 24.20 -42.86 -15.28
N ALA A 11 25.03 -42.56 -16.29
CA ALA A 11 25.52 -41.21 -16.53
C ALA A 11 24.36 -40.26 -16.86
N ILE A 12 23.44 -40.68 -17.75
CA ILE A 12 22.26 -39.89 -18.11
C ILE A 12 21.37 -39.65 -16.88
N LEU A 13 21.09 -40.67 -16.08
CA LEU A 13 20.30 -40.51 -14.86
C LEU A 13 20.96 -39.56 -13.85
N ALA A 14 22.28 -39.64 -13.66
CA ALA A 14 23.01 -38.73 -12.78
C ALA A 14 22.97 -37.28 -13.29
N THR A 15 23.01 -37.06 -14.62
CA THR A 15 22.85 -35.72 -15.19
C THR A 15 21.45 -35.16 -14.95
N ILE A 16 20.41 -35.98 -15.14
CA ILE A 16 19.02 -35.58 -14.88
C ILE A 16 18.83 -35.22 -13.40
N GLU A 17 19.31 -36.07 -12.48
CA GLU A 17 19.22 -35.80 -11.03
C GLU A 17 19.96 -34.51 -10.63
N ALA A 18 21.13 -34.25 -11.23
CA ALA A 18 21.87 -33.01 -10.98
C ALA A 18 21.13 -31.76 -11.53
N GLU A 19 20.51 -31.87 -12.71
CA GLU A 19 19.69 -30.81 -13.30
C GLU A 19 18.43 -30.54 -12.46
N GLU A 20 17.77 -31.58 -11.97
CA GLU A 20 16.59 -31.46 -11.10
C GLU A 20 16.94 -30.80 -9.76
N LEU A 21 18.06 -31.18 -9.14
CA LEU A 21 18.56 -30.53 -7.93
C LEU A 21 18.90 -29.06 -8.17
N ALA A 22 19.60 -28.73 -9.26
CA ALA A 22 19.93 -27.35 -9.60
C ALA A 22 18.67 -26.50 -9.86
N GLN A 23 17.65 -27.07 -10.50
CA GLN A 23 16.36 -26.39 -10.70
C GLN A 23 15.62 -26.16 -9.38
N ALA A 24 15.62 -27.14 -8.49
CA ALA A 24 15.00 -27.02 -7.17
C ALA A 24 15.70 -25.95 -6.31
N GLU A 25 17.03 -25.92 -6.30
CA GLU A 25 17.83 -24.90 -5.62
C GLU A 25 17.57 -23.50 -6.20
N ALA A 26 17.51 -23.37 -7.53
CA ALA A 26 17.17 -22.11 -8.19
C ALA A 26 15.75 -21.63 -7.85
N ALA A 27 14.78 -22.55 -7.76
CA ALA A 27 13.41 -22.23 -7.36
C ALA A 27 13.35 -21.76 -5.90
N ALA A 28 14.05 -22.44 -4.99
CA ALA A 28 14.14 -22.04 -3.59
C ALA A 28 14.80 -20.65 -3.43
N ALA A 29 15.89 -20.39 -4.14
CA ALA A 29 16.56 -19.09 -4.14
C ALA A 29 15.63 -17.97 -4.65
N ARG A 30 14.82 -18.23 -5.68
CA ARG A 30 13.82 -17.26 -6.16
C ARG A 30 12.75 -16.98 -5.11
N ALA A 31 12.22 -18.01 -4.46
CA ALA A 31 11.23 -17.85 -3.41
C ALA A 31 11.77 -17.01 -2.24
N ASP A 32 13.02 -17.23 -1.83
CA ASP A 32 13.67 -16.42 -0.80
C ASP A 32 13.86 -14.96 -1.21
N ALA A 33 14.27 -14.71 -2.45
CA ALA A 33 14.39 -13.35 -2.99
C ALA A 33 13.03 -12.64 -3.06
N GLU A 34 11.96 -13.35 -3.46
CA GLU A 34 10.59 -12.83 -3.47
C GLU A 34 10.07 -12.54 -2.06
N ALA A 35 10.32 -13.43 -1.10
CA ALA A 35 9.96 -13.23 0.30
C ALA A 35 10.66 -12.00 0.88
N GLU A 36 11.94 -11.81 0.55
CA GLU A 36 12.69 -10.63 0.95
C GLU A 36 12.16 -9.34 0.30
N ARG A 37 11.79 -9.39 -0.98
CA ARG A 37 11.14 -8.27 -1.67
C ARG A 37 9.81 -7.91 -1.02
N ALA A 38 8.98 -8.92 -0.72
CA ALA A 38 7.70 -8.73 -0.05
C ALA A 38 7.87 -8.10 1.33
N ARG A 39 8.92 -8.51 2.09
CA ARG A 39 9.28 -7.89 3.37
C ARG A 39 9.62 -6.41 3.20
N LEU A 40 10.51 -6.08 2.27
CA LEU A 40 10.91 -4.69 2.01
C LEU A 40 9.74 -3.84 1.50
N LEU A 41 8.87 -4.41 0.67
CA LEU A 41 7.65 -3.75 0.17
C LEU A 41 6.67 -3.44 1.31
N ALA A 42 6.45 -4.38 2.22
CA ALA A 42 5.60 -4.16 3.39
C ALA A 42 6.15 -3.04 4.29
N ILE A 43 7.47 -3.02 4.51
CA ILE A 43 8.17 -1.96 5.25
C ILE A 43 7.99 -0.60 4.56
N TRP A 44 8.22 -0.53 3.25
CA TRP A 44 8.09 0.70 2.48
C TRP A 44 6.67 1.26 2.50
N ARG A 45 5.64 0.41 2.36
CA ARG A 45 4.23 0.83 2.43
C ARG A 45 3.88 1.45 3.78
N VAL A 46 4.28 0.81 4.89
CA VAL A 46 4.08 1.35 6.24
C VAL A 46 4.73 2.72 6.43
N GLY A 47 5.91 2.93 5.86
CA GLY A 47 6.59 4.22 5.85
C GLY A 47 5.89 5.25 4.96
N ARG A 48 5.49 4.85 3.75
CA ARG A 48 4.84 5.71 2.76
C ARG A 48 3.57 6.35 3.30
N ASP A 49 2.75 5.58 4.01
CA ASP A 49 1.49 6.06 4.62
C ASP A 49 1.71 7.15 5.68
N ARG A 50 2.95 7.33 6.15
CA ARG A 50 3.36 8.28 7.18
C ARG A 50 4.40 9.29 6.68
N ASP A 51 4.55 9.44 5.36
CA ASP A 51 5.55 10.31 4.73
C ASP A 51 7.01 10.00 5.13
N ARG A 52 7.29 8.74 5.49
CA ARG A 52 8.58 8.23 5.97
C ARG A 52 8.99 6.92 5.26
N GLY A 53 8.60 6.78 3.99
CA GLY A 53 8.85 5.57 3.19
C GLY A 53 10.34 5.29 3.00
N ILE A 54 11.14 6.35 2.87
CA ILE A 54 12.59 6.26 2.66
C ILE A 54 13.27 5.83 3.96
N GLN A 55 12.95 6.48 5.08
CA GLN A 55 13.48 6.08 6.39
C GLN A 55 13.10 4.64 6.74
N ALA A 56 11.85 4.23 6.47
CA ALA A 56 11.41 2.85 6.63
C ALA A 56 12.29 1.88 5.84
N LEU A 57 12.52 2.16 4.55
CA LEU A 57 13.31 1.30 3.68
C LEU A 57 14.77 1.21 4.11
N ARG A 58 15.37 2.31 4.58
CA ARG A 58 16.73 2.32 5.16
C ARG A 58 16.85 1.37 6.36
N MET A 59 15.87 1.36 7.25
CA MET A 59 15.87 0.43 8.38
C MET A 59 15.70 -1.03 7.91
N GLY A 60 14.85 -1.27 6.90
CA GLY A 60 14.64 -2.61 6.33
C GLY A 60 15.86 -3.20 5.61
N LEU A 61 16.69 -2.35 4.98
CA LEU A 61 17.92 -2.75 4.29
C LEU A 61 19.08 -3.04 5.25
N THR A 62 19.08 -2.42 6.44
CA THR A 62 20.18 -2.54 7.42
C THR A 62 19.93 -3.56 8.51
N ALA A 63 18.67 -3.94 8.75
CA ALA A 63 18.32 -4.83 9.85
C ALA A 63 17.24 -5.87 9.47
N PRO A 64 17.24 -7.04 10.12
CA PRO A 64 16.22 -8.08 9.96
C PRO A 64 14.93 -7.70 10.73
N ILE A 65 14.40 -6.50 10.50
CA ILE A 65 13.19 -6.00 11.13
C ILE A 65 11.95 -6.27 10.28
N THR A 66 10.80 -6.26 10.93
CA THR A 66 9.49 -6.44 10.29
C THR A 66 8.79 -5.10 10.08
N ALA A 67 7.80 -5.06 9.18
CA ALA A 67 6.98 -3.87 8.96
C ALA A 67 6.31 -3.35 10.25
N ARG A 68 5.88 -4.25 11.14
CA ARG A 68 5.31 -3.90 12.46
C ARG A 68 6.34 -3.24 13.38
N ALA A 69 7.58 -3.74 13.39
CA ALA A 69 8.65 -3.13 14.18
C ALA A 69 9.00 -1.74 13.64
N VAL A 70 9.04 -1.59 12.32
CA VAL A 70 9.22 -0.28 11.67
C VAL A 70 8.09 0.68 12.06
N GLU A 71 6.84 0.24 11.97
CA GLU A 71 5.68 1.06 12.32
C GLU A 71 5.78 1.68 13.72
N ALA A 72 6.29 0.93 14.69
CA ALA A 72 6.49 1.41 16.06
C ALA A 72 7.63 2.45 16.18
N LEU A 73 8.64 2.39 15.31
CA LEU A 73 9.81 3.27 15.33
C LEU A 73 9.60 4.56 14.52
N LEU A 74 8.75 4.53 13.49
CA LEU A 74 8.51 5.67 12.60
C LEU A 74 8.12 6.98 13.31
N PRO A 75 7.28 7.00 14.37
CA PRO A 75 6.89 8.25 15.01
C PRO A 75 8.06 9.09 15.54
N GLY A 76 9.17 8.44 15.92
CA GLY A 76 10.37 9.11 16.44
C GLY A 76 11.33 9.64 15.36
N LEU A 77 11.02 9.42 14.07
CA LEU A 77 11.88 9.83 12.96
C LEU A 77 11.34 11.09 12.28
N GLU A 78 12.22 11.88 11.68
CA GLU A 78 11.79 13.00 10.85
C GLU A 78 11.11 12.50 9.57
N PRO A 79 10.10 13.24 9.04
CA PRO A 79 9.54 12.98 7.71
C PRO A 79 10.61 13.00 6.62
N ASP A 80 10.35 12.27 5.54
CA ASP A 80 11.23 12.26 4.38
C ASP A 80 11.30 13.65 3.75
N GLN A 81 12.48 14.30 3.82
CA GLN A 81 12.72 15.55 3.12
C GLN A 81 13.19 15.26 1.70
N SER A 82 12.57 15.92 0.71
CA SER A 82 12.86 15.77 -0.73
C SER A 82 14.33 16.09 -1.09
N GLY A 83 15.08 16.78 -0.22
CA GLY A 83 16.50 17.04 -0.39
C GLY A 83 17.44 16.26 0.55
N GLY A 84 16.93 15.46 1.50
CA GLY A 84 17.75 14.79 2.51
C GLY A 84 18.45 13.52 2.01
N PHE A 85 17.82 12.79 1.09
CA PHE A 85 18.39 11.55 0.56
C PHE A 85 19.60 11.78 -0.37
N ALA A 86 19.61 12.94 -1.01
CA ALA A 86 20.68 13.45 -1.81
C ALA A 86 22.03 13.60 -1.07
N VAL A 87 22.00 13.69 0.26
CA VAL A 87 23.18 13.93 1.11
C VAL A 87 23.64 12.66 1.81
N ASP A 88 22.70 11.81 2.23
CA ASP A 88 23.04 10.60 2.99
C ASP A 88 23.07 9.34 2.10
N PRO A 89 24.23 8.67 1.98
CA PRO A 89 24.35 7.46 1.18
C PRO A 89 23.41 6.36 1.71
N VAL A 90 22.82 5.59 0.79
CA VAL A 90 22.06 4.39 1.16
C VAL A 90 23.02 3.46 1.92
N PRO A 91 22.69 3.06 3.16
CA PRO A 91 23.56 2.19 3.92
C PRO A 91 23.79 0.87 3.17
N GLY A 92 24.95 0.25 3.40
CA GLY A 92 25.30 -1.04 2.81
C GLY A 92 24.24 -2.10 3.12
N SER A 93 24.03 -3.03 2.18
CA SER A 93 23.14 -4.16 2.41
C SER A 93 23.71 -5.02 3.55
N ALA A 94 22.91 -5.24 4.60
CA ALA A 94 23.36 -6.11 5.69
C ALA A 94 23.30 -7.58 5.25
N SER A 95 24.25 -8.38 5.73
CA SER A 95 24.32 -9.83 5.46
C SER A 95 23.56 -10.60 6.54
N PHE A 96 22.26 -10.82 6.31
CA PHE A 96 21.42 -11.71 7.12
C PHE A 96 20.48 -12.54 6.25
N GLY A 97 19.99 -13.66 6.77
CA GLY A 97 19.15 -14.59 6.00
C GLY A 97 19.96 -15.35 4.95
N THR A 98 19.28 -15.78 3.89
CA THR A 98 19.90 -16.56 2.80
C THR A 98 20.65 -15.66 1.81
N ASP A 99 21.57 -16.26 1.04
CA ASP A 99 22.34 -15.54 0.02
C ASP A 99 21.44 -14.86 -1.01
N ALA A 100 20.32 -15.50 -1.37
CA ALA A 100 19.33 -14.94 -2.28
C ALA A 100 18.65 -13.68 -1.71
N ALA A 101 18.30 -13.68 -0.41
CA ALA A 101 17.79 -12.49 0.26
C ALA A 101 18.84 -11.38 0.33
N GLY A 102 20.11 -11.73 0.58
CA GLY A 102 21.23 -10.79 0.51
C GLY A 102 21.40 -10.15 -0.87
N ALA A 103 21.34 -10.96 -1.93
CA ALA A 103 21.41 -10.49 -3.31
C ALA A 103 20.24 -9.55 -3.66
N GLU A 104 19.03 -9.85 -3.18
CA GLU A 104 17.86 -9.00 -3.38
C GLU A 104 18.01 -7.63 -2.68
N ARG A 105 18.47 -7.61 -1.42
CA ARG A 105 18.77 -6.34 -0.72
C ARG A 105 19.80 -5.51 -1.46
N GLU A 106 20.85 -6.16 -1.95
CA GLU A 106 21.90 -5.48 -2.70
C GLU A 106 21.39 -4.96 -4.05
N ARG A 107 20.50 -5.70 -4.74
CA ARG A 107 19.82 -5.24 -5.95
C ARG A 107 19.01 -3.98 -5.69
N VAL A 108 18.15 -4.01 -4.67
CA VAL A 108 17.33 -2.85 -4.27
C VAL A 108 18.24 -1.66 -3.92
N ARG A 109 19.28 -1.88 -3.11
CA ARG A 109 20.25 -0.83 -2.74
C ARG A 109 20.89 -0.17 -3.97
N ARG A 110 21.34 -0.95 -4.96
CA ARG A 110 21.96 -0.43 -6.19
C ARG A 110 21.01 0.45 -6.99
N ILE A 111 19.74 0.08 -7.06
CA ILE A 111 18.71 0.87 -7.76
C ILE A 111 18.50 2.21 -7.04
N LEU A 112 18.40 2.20 -5.71
CA LEU A 112 18.20 3.42 -4.91
C LEU A 112 19.45 4.31 -4.87
N ALA A 113 20.64 3.75 -5.13
CA ALA A 113 21.89 4.48 -5.20
C ALA A 113 22.15 5.13 -6.58
N LEU A 114 21.25 4.96 -7.55
CA LEU A 114 21.38 5.60 -8.86
C LEU A 114 21.29 7.13 -8.75
N PRO A 115 22.09 7.89 -9.52
CA PRO A 115 21.96 9.35 -9.59
C PRO A 115 20.55 9.81 -9.93
N GLU A 116 19.88 9.10 -10.85
CA GLU A 116 18.53 9.40 -11.33
C GLU A 116 17.46 9.19 -10.25
N ALA A 117 17.71 8.29 -9.29
CA ALA A 117 16.81 8.03 -8.18
C ALA A 117 16.79 9.18 -7.16
N ARG A 118 17.85 9.99 -7.08
CA ARG A 118 18.03 11.07 -6.09
C ARG A 118 16.80 11.97 -5.95
N ASP A 119 16.25 12.40 -7.07
CA ASP A 119 15.10 13.30 -7.12
C ASP A 119 13.78 12.56 -7.46
N ARG A 120 13.79 11.22 -7.42
CA ARG A 120 12.70 10.33 -7.86
C ARG A 120 12.60 9.08 -6.98
N MET A 121 12.85 9.25 -5.68
CA MET A 121 13.07 8.14 -4.77
C MET A 121 11.82 7.29 -4.57
N SER A 122 10.63 7.90 -4.57
CA SER A 122 9.37 7.18 -4.45
C SER A 122 9.13 6.30 -5.69
N ALA A 123 9.43 6.83 -6.88
CA ALA A 123 9.36 6.06 -8.12
C ALA A 123 10.42 4.94 -8.18
N ALA A 124 11.66 5.23 -7.77
CA ALA A 124 12.73 4.23 -7.72
C ALA A 124 12.42 3.09 -6.75
N ALA A 125 11.88 3.40 -5.57
CA ALA A 125 11.45 2.39 -4.61
C ALA A 125 10.29 1.54 -5.14
N ALA A 126 9.28 2.17 -5.77
CA ALA A 126 8.17 1.44 -6.39
C ALA A 126 8.67 0.49 -7.50
N LEU A 127 9.53 0.97 -8.39
CA LEU A 127 10.10 0.14 -9.48
C LEU A 127 10.99 -0.99 -8.94
N ALA A 128 11.76 -0.73 -7.89
CA ALA A 128 12.62 -1.73 -7.27
C ALA A 128 11.80 -2.84 -6.58
N LEU A 129 10.72 -2.48 -5.88
CA LEU A 129 9.99 -3.39 -4.98
C LEU A 129 8.74 -4.02 -5.61
N GLU A 130 8.07 -3.32 -6.52
CA GLU A 130 6.85 -3.80 -7.20
C GLU A 130 7.14 -4.38 -8.59
N GLY A 131 8.33 -4.15 -9.14
CA GLY A 131 8.78 -4.78 -10.38
C GLY A 131 9.04 -6.29 -10.24
N ASN A 132 9.06 -7.00 -11.38
CA ASN A 132 9.23 -8.47 -11.46
C ASN A 132 10.61 -9.01 -10.99
N GLY A 133 11.42 -8.26 -10.25
CA GLY A 133 12.71 -8.72 -9.72
C GLY A 133 13.86 -8.79 -10.72
N ASP A 134 13.54 -8.96 -11.99
CA ASP A 134 14.50 -9.00 -13.10
C ASP A 134 15.05 -7.61 -13.46
N LEU A 135 14.44 -6.55 -12.93
CA LEU A 135 14.86 -5.17 -13.20
C LEU A 135 16.15 -4.85 -12.44
N THR A 136 17.22 -4.66 -13.21
CA THR A 136 18.53 -4.24 -12.71
C THR A 136 18.65 -2.71 -12.70
N ALA A 137 19.65 -2.20 -11.97
CA ALA A 137 19.91 -0.76 -11.90
C ALA A 137 20.17 -0.12 -13.27
N SER A 138 20.89 -0.81 -14.17
CA SER A 138 21.15 -0.30 -15.53
C SER A 138 19.89 -0.23 -16.38
N MET A 139 18.94 -1.14 -16.19
CA MET A 139 17.64 -1.12 -16.88
C MET A 139 16.73 -0.02 -16.36
N LEU A 140 16.80 0.30 -15.06
CA LEU A 140 15.95 1.31 -14.43
C LEU A 140 16.45 2.75 -14.60
N ALA A 141 17.76 2.96 -14.77
CA ALA A 141 18.34 4.30 -14.95
C ALA A 141 17.64 5.14 -16.06
N PRO A 142 17.47 4.66 -17.31
CA PRO A 142 16.80 5.45 -18.34
C PRO A 142 15.30 5.67 -18.07
N LEU A 143 14.63 4.70 -17.42
CA LEU A 143 13.23 4.83 -17.04
C LEU A 143 13.06 5.92 -15.98
N LEU A 144 13.91 5.91 -14.94
CA LEU A 144 13.92 6.95 -13.92
C LEU A 144 14.21 8.33 -14.50
N ALA A 145 15.20 8.44 -15.41
CA ALA A 145 15.53 9.71 -16.06
C ALA A 145 14.32 10.31 -16.83
N SER A 146 13.44 9.48 -17.38
CA SER A 146 12.26 9.92 -18.14
C SER A 146 11.10 10.42 -17.26
N LEU A 147 11.09 10.08 -15.97
CA LEU A 147 10.02 10.48 -15.05
C LEU A 147 10.18 11.95 -14.63
N PRO A 148 9.07 12.63 -14.27
CA PRO A 148 9.16 13.95 -13.66
C PRO A 148 9.92 13.88 -12.32
N VAL A 149 10.68 14.93 -12.01
CA VAL A 149 11.32 15.09 -10.70
C VAL A 149 10.22 15.22 -9.63
N GLU A 150 10.40 14.51 -8.51
CA GLU A 150 9.57 14.68 -7.32
C GLU A 150 9.81 16.09 -6.76
N GLY A 151 8.78 16.94 -6.86
CA GLY A 151 8.83 18.28 -6.29
C GLY A 151 8.92 18.22 -4.75
N PRO A 152 9.40 19.29 -4.11
CA PRO A 152 9.34 19.40 -2.66
C PRO A 152 7.91 19.20 -2.19
N LYS A 153 7.71 18.31 -1.22
CA LYS A 153 6.40 18.14 -0.59
C LYS A 153 6.04 19.47 0.07
N PRO A 154 4.85 20.04 -0.23
CA PRO A 154 4.46 21.30 0.35
C PRO A 154 4.40 21.13 1.87
N SER A 155 4.96 22.09 2.59
CA SER A 155 4.93 22.05 4.05
C SER A 155 3.48 22.06 4.56
N GLY A 156 3.23 21.54 5.77
CA GLY A 156 1.89 21.61 6.36
C GLY A 156 1.34 23.04 6.39
N ALA A 157 2.21 24.04 6.57
CA ALA A 157 1.86 25.45 6.50
C ALA A 157 1.50 25.89 5.07
N GLU A 158 2.22 25.43 4.05
CA GLU A 158 1.89 25.68 2.64
C GLU A 158 0.60 24.99 2.21
N ILE A 159 0.34 23.76 2.66
CA ILE A 159 -0.91 23.05 2.41
C ILE A 159 -2.08 23.79 3.08
N LEU A 160 -1.90 24.24 4.33
CA LEU A 160 -2.91 25.03 5.04
C LEU A 160 -3.11 26.41 4.41
N ALA A 161 -2.05 27.07 3.95
CA ALA A 161 -2.12 28.35 3.26
C ALA A 161 -2.80 28.20 1.88
N ALA A 162 -2.48 27.15 1.12
CA ALA A 162 -3.10 26.83 -0.16
C ALA A 162 -4.59 26.45 0.00
N ARG A 163 -4.94 25.77 1.10
CA ARG A 163 -6.35 25.54 1.47
C ARG A 163 -7.03 26.86 1.85
N ALA A 164 -6.37 27.72 2.62
CA ALA A 164 -6.92 29.01 3.01
C ALA A 164 -7.16 29.92 1.79
N THR A 165 -6.26 29.93 0.81
CA THR A 165 -6.46 30.66 -0.46
C THR A 165 -7.50 30.00 -1.36
N GLY A 166 -7.56 28.67 -1.42
CA GLY A 166 -8.63 27.95 -2.12
C GLY A 166 -10.03 28.20 -1.54
N PHE A 167 -10.13 28.46 -0.23
CA PHE A 167 -11.37 28.92 0.41
C PHE A 167 -11.75 30.37 0.05
N VAL A 168 -10.78 31.21 -0.33
CA VAL A 168 -11.06 32.57 -0.82
C VAL A 168 -11.67 32.53 -2.23
N GLU A 169 -11.21 31.61 -3.09
CA GLU A 169 -11.76 31.44 -4.44
C GLU A 169 -13.15 30.78 -4.46
N PHE A 170 -13.51 29.98 -3.45
CA PHE A 170 -14.89 29.49 -3.27
C PHE A 170 -15.80 30.48 -2.52
N GLY A 171 -15.28 31.66 -2.16
CA GLY A 171 -15.92 32.62 -1.26
C GLY A 171 -16.08 34.04 -1.81
N SER A 172 -15.78 34.31 -3.08
CA SER A 172 -15.97 35.65 -3.65
C SER A 172 -17.45 36.05 -3.83
N ASP A 173 -18.39 35.11 -3.63
CA ASP A 173 -19.84 35.37 -3.53
C ASP A 173 -20.38 35.16 -2.10
N ALA A 174 -19.52 35.25 -1.08
CA ALA A 174 -19.95 35.09 0.31
C ALA A 174 -20.74 36.31 0.80
N HIS A 175 -22.06 36.24 0.63
CA HIS A 175 -23.04 36.93 1.49
C HIS A 175 -22.71 36.71 2.99
N PRO A 176 -23.09 37.66 3.85
CA PRO A 176 -22.56 37.76 5.21
C PRO A 176 -23.03 36.61 6.12
N ARG A 177 -22.04 35.80 6.53
CA ARG A 177 -21.92 35.04 7.80
C ARG A 177 -23.22 34.46 8.38
N GLU A 178 -23.59 33.28 7.90
CA GLU A 178 -24.29 32.30 8.74
C GLU A 178 -23.28 31.62 9.66
N THR A 179 -23.69 31.35 10.90
CA THR A 179 -22.82 30.84 11.95
C THR A 179 -22.28 29.45 11.60
N ALA A 180 -21.14 29.04 12.16
CA ALA A 180 -20.48 27.77 11.84
C ALA A 180 -21.40 26.53 11.97
N LYS A 181 -22.49 26.61 12.75
CA LYS A 181 -23.51 25.55 12.83
C LYS A 181 -24.42 25.48 11.60
N GLU A 182 -24.79 26.63 11.04
CA GLU A 182 -25.65 26.73 9.86
C GLU A 182 -24.88 26.30 8.60
N ALA A 183 -23.60 26.67 8.50
CA ALA A 183 -22.72 26.23 7.42
C ALA A 183 -22.51 24.70 7.40
N VAL A 184 -22.39 24.06 8.57
CA VAL A 184 -22.29 22.59 8.67
C VAL A 184 -23.62 21.94 8.28
N ALA A 185 -24.75 22.48 8.74
CA ALA A 185 -26.07 21.96 8.39
C ALA A 185 -26.34 22.08 6.88
N GLU A 186 -25.93 23.17 6.24
CA GLU A 186 -26.08 23.37 4.80
C GLU A 186 -25.12 22.50 3.99
N GLY A 187 -23.89 22.30 4.46
CA GLY A 187 -22.93 21.36 3.87
C GLY A 187 -23.45 19.92 3.86
N TRP A 188 -24.01 19.46 4.97
CA TRP A 188 -24.67 18.15 5.05
C TRP A 188 -25.90 18.07 4.14
N ARG A 189 -26.70 19.14 4.06
CA ARG A 189 -27.88 19.20 3.18
C ARG A 189 -27.49 19.08 1.70
N LYS A 190 -26.42 19.75 1.27
CA LYS A 190 -25.87 19.66 -0.09
C LYS A 190 -25.30 18.27 -0.39
N ALA A 191 -24.57 17.68 0.55
CA ALA A 191 -24.02 16.33 0.40
C ALA A 191 -25.14 15.28 0.24
N ILE A 192 -26.20 15.38 1.05
CA ILE A 192 -27.37 14.50 0.95
C ILE A 192 -28.13 14.73 -0.36
N ALA A 193 -28.29 15.98 -0.80
CA ALA A 193 -28.93 16.29 -2.07
C ALA A 193 -28.13 15.76 -3.28
N GLN A 194 -26.80 15.84 -3.25
CA GLN A 194 -25.96 15.24 -4.30
C GLN A 194 -25.99 13.71 -4.27
N ALA A 195 -25.95 13.09 -3.09
CA ALA A 195 -26.10 11.64 -2.94
C ALA A 195 -27.45 11.17 -3.50
N ASN A 196 -28.54 11.90 -3.22
CA ASN A 196 -29.87 11.58 -3.74
C ASN A 196 -30.01 11.86 -5.24
N ALA A 197 -29.35 12.90 -5.77
CA ALA A 197 -29.30 13.16 -7.21
C ALA A 197 -28.53 12.07 -7.98
N SER A 198 -27.54 11.44 -7.34
CA SER A 198 -26.75 10.35 -7.94
C SER A 198 -27.52 9.01 -8.04
N LEU A 199 -28.65 8.87 -7.34
CA LEU A 199 -29.51 7.68 -7.40
C LEU A 199 -30.47 7.66 -8.61
N GLY A 200 -30.49 8.72 -9.42
CA GLY A 200 -31.34 8.81 -10.61
C GLY A 200 -32.85 8.89 -10.29
N PRO A 201 -33.68 9.43 -11.20
CA PRO A 201 -35.12 9.63 -10.95
C PRO A 201 -35.96 8.34 -11.08
N GLY A 202 -35.44 7.20 -10.60
CA GLY A 202 -35.97 5.88 -10.95
C GLY A 202 -36.17 4.87 -9.82
N ALA A 203 -35.87 5.20 -8.56
CA ALA A 203 -35.96 4.25 -7.45
C ALA A 203 -37.05 4.58 -6.43
N VAL A 204 -38.26 4.89 -6.92
CA VAL A 204 -39.48 4.64 -6.14
C VAL A 204 -40.39 3.82 -7.04
N LYS A 205 -40.20 2.50 -7.02
CA LYS A 205 -41.23 1.58 -7.45
C LYS A 205 -41.49 0.60 -6.33
N ASP A 206 -42.76 0.53 -6.00
CA ASP A 206 -43.37 -0.24 -4.93
C ASP A 206 -42.89 -1.69 -4.87
N GLY A 207 -43.05 -2.24 -3.66
CA GLY A 207 -42.60 -3.56 -3.28
C GLY A 207 -43.05 -4.70 -4.19
N THR A 208 -42.41 -5.84 -3.90
CA THR A 208 -42.53 -7.18 -4.51
C THR A 208 -41.59 -7.43 -5.70
N GLY A 209 -40.59 -8.30 -5.47
CA GLY A 209 -39.87 -8.98 -6.56
C GLY A 209 -38.36 -9.03 -6.36
N ALA A 210 -37.83 -10.24 -6.18
CA ALA A 210 -36.44 -10.55 -5.85
C ALA A 210 -35.40 -10.21 -6.94
N ALA A 211 -34.25 -9.69 -6.52
CA ALA A 211 -32.91 -10.08 -7.01
C ALA A 211 -31.80 -9.45 -6.14
N SER A 212 -30.77 -10.23 -5.85
CA SER A 212 -29.65 -9.99 -4.95
C SER A 212 -28.89 -8.67 -5.22
N GLY A 213 -28.83 -7.80 -4.22
CA GLY A 213 -27.97 -6.61 -4.13
C GLY A 213 -27.54 -6.39 -2.67
N PRO A 214 -26.48 -5.61 -2.39
CA PRO A 214 -25.91 -5.51 -1.05
C PRO A 214 -26.96 -5.02 -0.06
N VAL A 215 -27.03 -5.68 1.09
CA VAL A 215 -27.97 -5.37 2.19
C VAL A 215 -27.75 -3.91 2.60
N VAL A 216 -28.61 -3.01 2.15
CA VAL A 216 -28.73 -1.68 2.74
C VAL A 216 -29.42 -1.89 4.08
N LEU A 217 -28.65 -1.78 5.17
CA LEU A 217 -29.23 -1.59 6.49
C LEU A 217 -29.95 -0.24 6.46
N ASP A 218 -31.27 -0.30 6.31
CA ASP A 218 -32.15 0.85 6.52
C ASP A 218 -32.17 1.18 8.03
N LEU A 219 -31.20 2.00 8.44
CA LEU A 219 -31.08 2.56 9.79
C LEU A 219 -31.46 4.04 9.74
N ALA A 220 -32.71 4.35 9.39
CA ALA A 220 -33.21 5.71 9.50
C ALA A 220 -34.71 5.76 9.81
N GLY A 221 -35.08 5.40 11.03
CA GLY A 221 -36.21 6.03 11.70
C GLY A 221 -35.78 7.40 12.25
N PRO A 222 -36.63 8.44 12.21
CA PRO A 222 -36.21 9.79 12.56
C PRO A 222 -36.07 9.96 14.08
N GLY A 223 -34.87 10.29 14.53
CA GLY A 223 -34.68 11.19 15.68
C GLY A 223 -34.71 10.60 17.09
N ASP A 224 -34.03 9.48 17.34
CA ASP A 224 -33.76 9.04 18.72
C ASP A 224 -32.26 9.27 19.10
N PRO A 225 -31.93 10.11 20.10
CA PRO A 225 -30.56 10.38 20.53
C PRO A 225 -29.87 9.20 21.21
N ALA A 226 -30.53 8.04 21.37
CA ALA A 226 -29.94 6.81 21.89
C ALA A 226 -29.12 6.00 20.85
N PHE A 227 -28.99 6.50 19.62
CA PHE A 227 -28.26 5.81 18.56
C PHE A 227 -26.78 5.57 18.93
N GLY A 228 -26.38 4.29 18.96
CA GLY A 228 -25.02 3.85 19.31
C GLY A 228 -24.90 3.15 20.65
N SER A 229 -26.03 2.90 21.35
CA SER A 229 -25.99 2.09 22.57
C SER A 229 -25.65 0.63 22.28
N LYS A 230 -25.02 -0.05 23.24
CA LYS A 230 -24.70 -1.49 23.13
C LYS A 230 -25.94 -2.35 22.87
N ALA A 231 -27.11 -1.93 23.38
CA ALA A 231 -28.36 -2.63 23.17
C ALA A 231 -28.83 -2.61 21.70
N ASP A 232 -28.54 -1.54 20.96
CA ASP A 232 -28.90 -1.44 19.55
C ASP A 232 -27.94 -2.23 18.67
N LEU A 233 -26.65 -2.27 19.03
CA LEU A 233 -25.67 -3.15 18.41
C LEU A 233 -26.04 -4.63 18.64
N ASP A 234 -26.44 -4.98 19.86
CA ASP A 234 -26.86 -6.34 20.22
C ASP A 234 -28.15 -6.76 19.48
N ARG A 235 -29.10 -5.83 19.29
CA ARG A 235 -30.32 -6.07 18.49
C ARG A 235 -29.98 -6.28 17.01
N ALA A 236 -29.12 -5.44 16.43
CA ALA A 236 -28.70 -5.57 15.03
C ALA A 236 -27.90 -6.86 14.78
N LEU A 237 -27.04 -7.26 15.72
CA LEU A 237 -26.31 -8.54 15.67
C LEU A 237 -27.25 -9.75 15.83
N SER A 238 -28.29 -9.64 16.67
CA SER A 238 -29.31 -10.68 16.82
C SER A 238 -30.11 -10.87 15.54
N ASP A 239 -30.55 -9.78 14.91
CA ASP A 239 -31.32 -9.81 13.67
C ASP A 239 -30.48 -10.31 12.48
N ALA A 240 -29.20 -9.93 12.42
CA ALA A 240 -28.26 -10.44 11.43
C ALA A 240 -28.03 -11.95 11.59
N ARG A 241 -27.94 -12.46 12.83
CA ARG A 241 -27.80 -13.90 13.10
C ARG A 241 -29.04 -14.69 12.76
N ALA A 242 -30.23 -14.17 13.07
CA ALA A 242 -31.50 -14.79 12.71
C ALA A 242 -31.67 -14.88 11.18
N ARG A 243 -31.24 -13.87 10.43
CA ARG A 243 -31.28 -13.86 8.96
C ARG A 243 -30.21 -14.74 8.32
N ALA A 244 -29.07 -14.93 8.97
CA ALA A 244 -27.99 -15.81 8.50
C ALA A 244 -28.22 -17.29 8.82
N GLY A 245 -29.33 -17.66 9.50
CA GLY A 245 -29.66 -19.05 9.82
C GLY A 245 -28.66 -19.74 10.76
N VAL A 246 -27.86 -18.98 11.51
CA VAL A 246 -26.87 -19.54 12.45
C VAL A 246 -27.56 -19.80 13.78
N GLU A 247 -28.26 -20.93 13.88
CA GLU A 247 -28.66 -21.48 15.17
C GLU A 247 -27.44 -22.08 15.87
N ARG A 248 -27.25 -21.73 17.15
CA ARG A 248 -26.17 -22.25 18.00
C ARG A 248 -26.42 -23.73 18.28
N THR A 249 -25.53 -24.60 17.81
CA THR A 249 -25.22 -25.88 18.47
C THR A 249 -24.38 -25.64 19.71
#